data_AF-A0A8T5A2L4-F1
#
_entry.id   AF-A0A8T5A2L4-F1
#
_cell.length_a   1.000
_cell.length_b   1.000
_cell.length_c   1.000
_cell.angle_alpha   90.00
_cell.angle_beta   90.00
_cell.angle_gamma   90.00
#
_symmetry.space_group_name_H-M   'P 1'
#
loop_
_entity.id
_entity.type
_entity.pdbx_description
1 polymer ?
#
loop_
_entity_poly.entity_id
_entity_poly.type
_entity_poly.pdbx_seq_one_letter_code
_entity_poly.pdbx_strand_id
1 'polypeptide(L)'
;MDEAKPRSGLILSLIGSILTIFNGAYVAITKRPIIILTSEVKSLDEIMNSKNFWGRISFGAPGLIGGFWAWFWMIFPILMTILTVIIYSKPRRYRTFGIILSICAALSLPIGGGFYIGSILGFIGGLTYYESPKPFSETFFGKIFKAARVESKFFARICEEPRELNTAALTVIFIGFLSGIGNGLYAYNADLIRKGGTIAFQILYDGHIFWNEIVLFSAISIVGMMMIKWLILSICIYWVGVKLVGLTSTYDKPLRGVAFALVPEVIMFFMPLIFANEPALTFNWPMTLYVISRAWVFICLLIAIRQMFEFSLTRAFGVALLGGAMYWIIYHMFIVPTLNVPGFRINLSMPDSSIALLTIIGFISLIATATGVFSRKQIT
;
A
#
# COMPACT_ATOMS: atom_id res chain seq x y z
N MET A 1 -7.22 -37.70 -10.16
CA MET A 1 -7.56 -36.46 -9.43
C MET A 1 -7.62 -35.34 -10.46
N ASP A 2 -8.80 -34.81 -10.75
CA ASP A 2 -8.92 -33.63 -11.58
C ASP A 2 -8.30 -32.44 -10.84
N GLU A 3 -7.22 -31.87 -11.38
CA GLU A 3 -6.64 -30.65 -10.85
C GLU A 3 -7.68 -29.53 -10.90
N ALA A 4 -8.10 -29.05 -9.72
CA ALA A 4 -9.02 -27.92 -9.64
C ALA A 4 -8.41 -26.71 -10.37
N LYS A 5 -9.02 -26.32 -11.48
CA LYS A 5 -8.53 -25.19 -12.28
C LYS A 5 -8.56 -23.90 -11.43
N PRO A 6 -7.46 -23.12 -11.36
CA PRO A 6 -7.40 -21.91 -10.56
C PRO A 6 -8.25 -20.79 -11.21
N ARG A 7 -9.57 -20.82 -10.95
CA ARG A 7 -10.56 -19.89 -11.53
C ARG A 7 -10.25 -18.43 -11.22
N SER A 8 -9.75 -18.13 -10.02
CA SER A 8 -9.40 -16.75 -9.63
C SER A 8 -8.26 -16.17 -10.45
N GLY A 9 -7.20 -16.96 -10.71
CA GLY A 9 -6.09 -16.52 -11.56
C GLY A 9 -6.57 -16.20 -12.99
N LEU A 10 -7.46 -17.03 -13.53
CA LEU A 10 -8.07 -16.82 -14.85
C LEU A 10 -8.85 -15.51 -14.92
N ILE A 11 -9.76 -15.29 -13.97
CA ILE A 11 -10.61 -14.11 -13.97
C ILE A 11 -9.77 -12.84 -13.83
N LEU A 12 -8.81 -12.83 -12.88
CA LEU A 12 -7.94 -11.68 -12.64
C LEU A 12 -7.06 -11.37 -13.87
N SER A 13 -6.40 -12.38 -14.44
CA SER A 13 -5.54 -12.18 -15.61
C SER A 13 -6.31 -11.76 -16.84
N LEU A 14 -7.50 -12.33 -17.07
CA LEU A 14 -8.33 -12.01 -18.24
C LEU A 14 -8.93 -10.60 -18.15
N ILE A 15 -9.49 -10.24 -17.00
CA ILE A 15 -9.97 -8.87 -16.77
C ILE A 15 -8.79 -7.90 -16.90
N GLY A 16 -7.65 -8.24 -16.29
CA GLY A 16 -6.43 -7.45 -16.36
C GLY A 16 -5.99 -7.19 -17.80
N SER A 17 -5.84 -8.24 -18.60
CA SER A 17 -5.39 -8.12 -19.98
C SER A 17 -6.38 -7.37 -20.87
N ILE A 18 -7.69 -7.61 -20.71
CA ILE A 18 -8.74 -6.90 -21.47
C ILE A 18 -8.70 -5.40 -21.17
N LEU A 19 -8.65 -5.02 -19.88
CA LEU A 19 -8.54 -3.61 -19.48
C LEU A 19 -7.27 -2.97 -20.03
N THR A 20 -6.15 -3.70 -20.01
CA THR A 20 -4.89 -3.22 -20.56
C THR A 20 -4.96 -3.01 -22.08
N ILE A 21 -5.57 -3.93 -22.82
CA ILE A 21 -5.76 -3.80 -24.27
C ILE A 21 -6.63 -2.58 -24.61
N PHE A 22 -7.81 -2.45 -23.98
CA PHE A 22 -8.76 -1.38 -24.33
C PHE A 22 -8.16 0.01 -24.11
N ASN A 23 -7.57 0.24 -22.94
CA ASN A 23 -6.96 1.54 -22.65
C ASN A 23 -5.66 1.71 -23.46
N GLY A 24 -4.94 0.64 -23.81
CA GLY A 24 -3.70 0.76 -24.58
C GLY A 24 -3.98 1.16 -26.02
N ALA A 25 -5.02 0.58 -26.61
CA ALA A 25 -5.57 1.02 -27.88
C ALA A 25 -6.06 2.48 -27.82
N TYR A 26 -6.79 2.84 -26.74
CA TYR A 26 -7.25 4.22 -26.54
C TYR A 26 -6.09 5.22 -26.50
N VAL A 27 -5.05 4.95 -25.72
CA VAL A 27 -3.85 5.81 -25.64
C VAL A 27 -3.10 5.83 -26.96
N ALA A 28 -2.96 4.70 -27.65
CA ALA A 28 -2.28 4.64 -28.94
C ALA A 28 -2.98 5.48 -30.03
N ILE A 29 -4.31 5.53 -29.99
CA ILE A 29 -5.13 6.31 -30.95
C ILE A 29 -5.16 7.79 -30.57
N THR A 30 -5.47 8.09 -29.31
CA THR A 30 -5.73 9.48 -28.84
C THR A 30 -4.47 10.22 -28.39
N LYS A 31 -3.36 9.50 -28.20
CA LYS A 31 -2.10 9.99 -27.63
C LYS A 31 -2.24 10.57 -26.21
N ARG A 32 -3.34 10.27 -25.50
CA ARG A 32 -3.65 10.78 -24.16
C ARG A 32 -4.25 9.68 -23.28
N PRO A 33 -3.97 9.66 -21.97
CA PRO A 33 -4.60 8.75 -21.04
C PRO A 33 -6.07 9.15 -20.83
N ILE A 34 -6.84 8.27 -20.22
CA ILE A 34 -8.15 8.64 -19.70
C ILE A 34 -7.92 9.54 -18.48
N ILE A 35 -8.43 10.77 -18.55
CA ILE A 35 -8.31 11.78 -17.49
C ILE A 35 -9.72 12.19 -17.08
N ILE A 36 -9.97 12.22 -15.77
CA ILE A 36 -11.18 12.79 -15.18
C ILE A 36 -10.78 14.10 -14.51
N LEU A 37 -11.42 15.19 -14.93
CA LEU A 37 -11.22 16.54 -14.39
C LEU A 37 -12.48 16.97 -13.65
N THR A 38 -12.33 17.73 -12.58
CA THR A 38 -13.47 18.35 -11.88
C THR A 38 -14.10 19.48 -12.69
N SER A 39 -13.29 20.20 -13.48
CA SER A 39 -13.74 21.24 -14.40
C SER A 39 -12.73 21.46 -15.53
N GLU A 40 -13.20 21.92 -16.68
CA GLU A 40 -12.32 22.33 -17.79
C GLU A 40 -11.60 23.63 -17.45
N VAL A 41 -10.34 23.73 -17.89
CA VAL A 41 -9.42 24.86 -17.62
C VAL A 41 -8.57 25.09 -18.86
N LYS A 42 -8.27 26.35 -19.17
CA LYS A 42 -7.51 26.75 -20.37
C LYS A 42 -6.05 27.08 -20.08
N SER A 43 -5.71 27.32 -18.82
CA SER A 43 -4.35 27.72 -18.43
C SER A 43 -3.94 27.14 -17.07
N LEU A 44 -2.63 27.11 -16.83
CA LEU A 44 -2.08 26.72 -15.52
C LEU A 44 -2.51 27.69 -14.42
N ASP A 45 -2.60 28.98 -14.73
CA ASP A 45 -3.00 30.02 -13.77
C ASP A 45 -4.44 29.82 -13.30
N GLU A 46 -5.33 29.38 -14.18
CA GLU A 46 -6.70 29.00 -13.80
C GLU A 46 -6.72 27.84 -12.81
N ILE A 47 -5.77 26.91 -12.85
CA ILE A 47 -5.69 25.80 -11.90
C ILE A 47 -5.08 26.28 -10.57
N MET A 48 -3.89 26.86 -10.65
CA MET A 48 -3.07 27.16 -9.46
C MET A 48 -3.65 28.30 -8.62
N ASN A 49 -4.32 29.27 -9.26
CA ASN A 49 -4.94 30.42 -8.59
C ASN A 49 -6.46 30.27 -8.42
N SER A 50 -7.04 29.11 -8.75
CA SER A 50 -8.47 28.87 -8.54
C SER A 50 -8.82 28.92 -7.04
N LYS A 51 -9.89 29.66 -6.73
CA LYS A 51 -10.53 29.63 -5.40
C LYS A 51 -11.35 28.36 -5.17
N ASN A 52 -11.78 27.72 -6.24
CA ASN A 52 -12.52 26.46 -6.20
C ASN A 52 -11.58 25.28 -6.25
N PHE A 53 -11.98 24.17 -5.65
CA PHE A 53 -11.24 22.91 -5.76
C PHE A 53 -11.17 22.47 -7.22
N TRP A 54 -9.94 22.20 -7.68
CA TRP A 54 -9.67 21.58 -8.95
C TRP A 54 -8.89 20.29 -8.73
N GLY A 55 -9.31 19.21 -9.36
CA GLY A 55 -8.70 17.89 -9.24
C GLY A 55 -8.66 17.14 -10.56
N ARG A 56 -7.62 16.32 -10.71
CA ARG A 56 -7.35 15.46 -11.86
C ARG A 56 -7.07 14.05 -11.40
N ILE A 57 -7.83 13.10 -11.92
CA ILE A 57 -7.52 11.66 -11.83
C ILE A 57 -7.01 11.21 -13.20
N SER A 58 -5.76 10.75 -13.28
CA SER A 58 -5.21 10.17 -14.50
C SER A 58 -5.14 8.65 -14.39
N PHE A 59 -5.72 7.94 -15.36
CA PHE A 59 -5.63 6.49 -15.48
C PHE A 59 -4.49 6.07 -16.43
N GLY A 60 -3.36 6.78 -16.34
CA GLY A 60 -2.26 6.60 -17.26
C GLY A 60 -1.04 7.52 -17.07
N ALA A 61 -0.01 7.28 -17.88
CA ALA A 61 1.27 7.99 -17.87
C ALA A 61 1.77 8.22 -19.32
N PRO A 62 1.16 9.16 -20.07
CA PRO A 62 1.43 9.39 -21.50
C PRO A 62 2.89 9.76 -21.82
N GLY A 63 3.62 10.30 -20.84
CA GLY A 63 5.03 10.67 -21.00
C GLY A 63 6.00 9.50 -21.13
N LEU A 64 5.58 8.28 -20.77
CA LEU A 64 6.45 7.10 -20.85
C LEU A 64 6.43 6.46 -22.24
N ILE A 65 5.30 6.50 -22.94
CA ILE A 65 5.12 5.85 -24.24
C ILE A 65 4.23 6.70 -25.14
N GLY A 66 4.86 7.40 -26.08
CA GLY A 66 4.19 8.14 -27.15
C GLY A 66 4.51 7.59 -28.55
N GLY A 67 3.60 7.82 -29.50
CA GLY A 67 3.83 7.51 -30.92
C GLY A 67 3.87 6.01 -31.22
N PHE A 68 4.80 5.59 -32.09
CA PHE A 68 4.94 4.20 -32.52
C PHE A 68 5.17 3.22 -31.36
N TRP A 69 5.82 3.68 -30.29
CA TRP A 69 6.06 2.85 -29.11
C TRP A 69 4.75 2.37 -28.48
N ALA A 70 3.68 3.17 -28.47
CA ALA A 70 2.39 2.75 -27.91
C ALA A 70 1.88 1.45 -28.56
N TRP A 71 2.06 1.31 -29.87
CA TRP A 71 1.70 0.10 -30.61
C TRP A 71 2.64 -1.07 -30.33
N PHE A 72 3.94 -0.82 -30.21
CA PHE A 72 4.92 -1.87 -29.84
C PHE A 72 4.57 -2.50 -28.49
N TRP A 73 4.24 -1.68 -27.50
CA TRP A 73 3.99 -2.19 -26.17
C TRP A 73 2.64 -2.92 -26.04
N MET A 74 1.69 -2.73 -26.96
CA MET A 74 0.44 -3.51 -27.02
C MET A 74 0.66 -5.02 -27.21
N ILE A 75 1.86 -5.44 -27.62
CA ILE A 75 2.24 -6.87 -27.70
C ILE A 75 2.11 -7.54 -26.33
N PHE A 76 2.48 -6.86 -25.24
CA PHE A 76 2.46 -7.45 -23.89
C PHE A 76 1.05 -7.81 -23.39
N PRO A 77 0.03 -6.93 -23.44
CA PRO A 77 -1.31 -7.29 -23.00
C PRO A 77 -2.02 -8.28 -23.95
N ILE A 78 -1.69 -8.27 -25.25
CA ILE A 78 -2.14 -9.33 -26.17
C ILE A 78 -1.54 -10.68 -25.74
N LEU A 79 -0.23 -10.71 -25.48
CA LEU A 79 0.46 -11.91 -24.99
C LEU A 79 -0.10 -12.38 -23.64
N MET A 80 -0.44 -11.48 -22.72
CA MET A 80 -1.12 -11.83 -21.46
C MET A 80 -2.44 -12.55 -21.71
N THR A 81 -3.25 -12.09 -22.68
CA THR A 81 -4.52 -12.74 -23.03
C THR A 81 -4.28 -14.14 -23.58
N ILE A 82 -3.32 -14.30 -24.50
CA ILE A 82 -2.94 -15.60 -25.07
C ILE A 82 -2.44 -16.55 -23.97
N LEU A 83 -1.52 -16.09 -23.11
CA LEU A 83 -0.99 -16.88 -21.99
C LEU A 83 -2.08 -17.32 -21.03
N THR A 84 -3.03 -16.44 -20.72
CA THR A 84 -4.18 -16.74 -19.87
C THR A 84 -5.02 -17.88 -20.44
N VAL A 85 -5.34 -17.84 -21.74
CA VAL A 85 -6.08 -18.91 -22.44
C VAL A 85 -5.28 -20.22 -22.51
N ILE A 86 -3.97 -20.14 -22.76
CA ILE A 86 -3.08 -21.31 -22.78
C ILE A 86 -3.04 -21.97 -21.41
N ILE A 87 -2.86 -21.22 -20.32
CA ILE A 87 -2.82 -21.76 -18.96
C ILE A 87 -4.14 -22.47 -18.63
N TYR A 88 -5.28 -21.88 -19.01
CA TYR A 88 -6.59 -22.49 -18.79
C TYR A 88 -6.81 -23.78 -19.58
N SER A 89 -6.30 -23.83 -20.81
CA SER A 89 -6.46 -24.97 -21.71
C SER A 89 -5.46 -26.08 -21.43
N LYS A 90 -4.24 -25.74 -21.00
CA LYS A 90 -3.11 -26.66 -20.77
C LYS A 90 -2.50 -26.42 -19.38
N PRO A 91 -3.12 -26.95 -18.30
CA PRO A 91 -2.70 -26.64 -16.93
C PRO A 91 -1.28 -27.14 -16.58
N ARG A 92 -0.74 -28.13 -17.29
CA ARG A 92 0.57 -28.75 -16.95
C ARG A 92 1.76 -27.78 -16.84
N ARG A 93 1.69 -26.57 -17.40
CA ARG A 93 2.78 -25.57 -17.38
C ARG A 93 2.38 -24.24 -16.73
N TYR A 94 1.38 -24.23 -15.85
CA TYR A 94 0.85 -22.99 -15.25
C TYR A 94 1.92 -22.16 -14.53
N ARG A 95 2.96 -22.76 -13.93
CA ARG A 95 3.99 -22.01 -13.17
C ARG A 95 4.84 -21.13 -14.07
N THR A 96 5.42 -21.71 -15.12
CA THR A 96 6.27 -20.98 -16.08
C THR A 96 5.47 -19.89 -16.77
N PHE A 97 4.27 -20.23 -17.26
CA PHE A 97 3.42 -19.24 -17.92
C PHE A 97 2.89 -18.18 -16.96
N GLY A 98 2.65 -18.50 -15.69
CA GLY A 98 2.27 -17.52 -14.66
C GLY A 98 3.37 -16.48 -14.39
N ILE A 99 4.64 -16.91 -14.35
CA ILE A 99 5.78 -15.99 -14.25
C ILE A 99 5.85 -15.09 -15.48
N ILE A 100 5.80 -15.67 -16.68
CA ILE A 100 5.86 -14.89 -17.94
C ILE A 100 4.69 -13.89 -17.98
N LEU A 101 3.48 -14.32 -17.62
CA LEU A 101 2.31 -13.45 -17.55
C LEU A 101 2.53 -12.28 -16.58
N SER A 102 3.11 -12.55 -15.40
CA SER A 102 3.44 -11.51 -14.42
C SER A 102 4.47 -10.51 -14.96
N ILE A 103 5.49 -11.00 -15.67
CA ILE A 103 6.49 -10.15 -16.33
C ILE A 103 5.82 -9.30 -17.41
N CYS A 104 4.98 -9.89 -18.27
CA CYS A 104 4.24 -9.14 -19.29
C CYS A 104 3.32 -8.07 -18.67
N ALA A 105 2.68 -8.38 -17.54
CA ALA A 105 1.84 -7.43 -16.81
C ALA A 105 2.67 -6.25 -16.25
N ALA A 106 3.84 -6.53 -15.67
CA ALA A 106 4.76 -5.50 -15.20
C ALA A 106 5.31 -4.65 -16.36
N LEU A 107 5.69 -5.28 -17.47
CA LEU A 107 6.14 -4.60 -18.70
C LEU A 107 5.01 -3.82 -19.39
N SER A 108 3.75 -4.05 -19.04
CA SER A 108 2.62 -3.26 -19.55
C SER A 108 2.38 -1.97 -18.75
N LEU A 109 3.05 -1.77 -17.60
CA LEU A 109 2.94 -0.55 -16.80
C LEU A 109 3.32 0.73 -17.56
N PRO A 110 4.41 0.77 -18.35
CA PRO A 110 4.83 1.99 -19.03
C PRO A 110 3.84 2.47 -20.09
N ILE A 111 2.93 1.62 -20.62
CA ILE A 111 2.01 2.00 -21.72
C ILE A 111 1.12 3.17 -21.29
N GLY A 112 1.04 3.41 -19.97
CA GLY A 112 0.31 4.54 -19.44
C GLY A 112 -1.15 4.49 -19.85
N GLY A 113 -1.66 3.32 -20.20
CA GLY A 113 -2.87 3.18 -20.98
C GLY A 113 -3.32 1.76 -20.84
N GLY A 114 -3.69 1.36 -19.64
CA GLY A 114 -4.16 0.01 -19.42
C GLY A 114 -5.03 -0.21 -18.19
N PHE A 115 -5.38 0.87 -17.47
CA PHE A 115 -5.80 0.78 -16.07
C PHE A 115 -4.57 0.28 -15.27
N TYR A 116 -3.92 1.08 -14.41
CA TYR A 116 -2.92 0.55 -13.47
C TYR A 116 -3.44 -0.72 -12.77
N ILE A 117 -4.73 -0.70 -12.48
CA ILE A 117 -5.55 -1.82 -12.06
C ILE A 117 -5.46 -3.03 -13.00
N GLY A 118 -5.55 -2.89 -14.32
CA GLY A 118 -5.45 -3.99 -15.28
C GLY A 118 -4.10 -4.70 -15.23
N SER A 119 -3.01 -3.94 -15.26
CA SER A 119 -1.65 -4.48 -15.08
C SER A 119 -1.46 -5.10 -13.69
N ILE A 120 -2.01 -4.50 -12.63
CA ILE A 120 -1.99 -5.07 -11.26
C ILE A 120 -2.78 -6.38 -11.20
N LEU A 121 -3.98 -6.43 -11.77
CA LEU A 121 -4.82 -7.63 -11.81
C LEU A 121 -4.14 -8.73 -12.62
N GLY A 122 -3.53 -8.39 -13.75
CA GLY A 122 -2.70 -9.30 -14.55
C GLY A 122 -1.52 -9.86 -13.74
N PHE A 123 -0.80 -8.99 -13.03
CA PHE A 123 0.33 -9.38 -12.18
C PHE A 123 -0.10 -10.30 -11.04
N ILE A 124 -1.17 -9.96 -10.33
CA ILE A 124 -1.75 -10.77 -9.25
C ILE A 124 -2.25 -12.12 -9.80
N GLY A 125 -2.92 -12.10 -10.96
CA GLY A 125 -3.41 -13.31 -11.63
C GLY A 125 -2.26 -14.23 -12.04
N GLY A 126 -1.19 -13.68 -12.63
CA GLY A 126 0.03 -14.41 -12.98
C GLY A 126 0.72 -15.06 -11.78
N LEU A 127 0.85 -14.33 -10.67
CA LEU A 127 1.44 -14.89 -9.44
C LEU A 127 0.51 -15.88 -8.74
N THR A 128 -0.81 -15.71 -8.86
CA THR A 128 -1.78 -16.73 -8.41
C THR A 128 -1.61 -18.02 -9.21
N TYR A 129 -1.37 -17.94 -10.52
CA TYR A 129 -1.02 -19.12 -11.31
C TYR A 129 0.31 -19.73 -10.89
N TYR A 130 1.34 -18.93 -10.62
CA TYR A 130 2.63 -19.44 -10.13
C TYR A 130 2.47 -20.26 -8.83
N GLU A 131 1.59 -19.83 -7.94
CA GLU A 131 1.32 -20.50 -6.67
C GLU A 131 0.27 -21.62 -6.72
N SER A 132 -0.35 -21.86 -7.89
CA SER A 132 -1.28 -22.98 -8.09
C SER A 132 -0.60 -24.33 -7.72
N PRO A 133 -1.33 -25.31 -7.16
CA PRO A 133 -2.78 -25.39 -6.96
C PRO A 133 -3.31 -24.76 -5.66
N LYS A 134 -2.53 -23.89 -4.99
CA LYS A 134 -3.03 -23.22 -3.78
C LYS A 134 -4.31 -22.43 -4.10
N PRO A 135 -5.35 -22.50 -3.27
CA PRO A 135 -6.50 -21.60 -3.43
C PRO A 135 -6.04 -20.15 -3.24
N PHE A 136 -6.70 -19.20 -3.92
CA PHE A 136 -6.32 -17.78 -3.86
C PHE A 136 -6.16 -17.30 -2.40
N SER A 137 -7.03 -17.74 -1.50
CA SER A 137 -7.00 -17.42 -0.07
C SER A 137 -5.70 -17.77 0.69
N GLU A 138 -4.83 -18.59 0.10
CA GLU A 138 -3.55 -19.04 0.67
C GLU A 138 -2.33 -18.53 -0.11
N THR A 139 -2.54 -17.88 -1.25
CA THR A 139 -1.47 -17.22 -2.00
C THR A 139 -1.01 -15.96 -1.28
N PHE A 140 0.17 -15.46 -1.64
CA PHE A 140 0.74 -14.23 -1.09
C PHE A 140 -0.25 -13.07 -1.19
N PHE A 141 -0.83 -12.83 -2.37
CA PHE A 141 -1.81 -11.77 -2.58
C PHE A 141 -3.15 -12.02 -1.90
N GLY A 142 -3.60 -13.29 -1.80
CA GLY A 142 -4.80 -13.59 -1.05
C GLY A 142 -4.66 -13.30 0.44
N LYS A 143 -3.48 -13.56 1.02
CA LYS A 143 -3.17 -13.19 2.41
C LYS A 143 -3.19 -11.67 2.58
N ILE A 144 -2.59 -10.91 1.66
CA ILE A 144 -2.67 -9.44 1.64
C ILE A 144 -4.13 -8.97 1.57
N PHE A 145 -4.93 -9.53 0.66
CA PHE A 145 -6.34 -9.16 0.51
C PHE A 145 -7.17 -9.45 1.77
N LYS A 146 -6.96 -10.60 2.40
CA LYS A 146 -7.62 -10.97 3.66
C LYS A 146 -7.21 -10.06 4.82
N ALA A 147 -5.93 -9.69 4.88
CA ALA A 147 -5.42 -8.74 5.86
C ALA A 147 -6.10 -7.36 5.68
N ALA A 148 -6.16 -6.86 4.44
CA ALA A 148 -6.84 -5.61 4.12
C ALA A 148 -8.33 -5.64 4.47
N ARG A 149 -9.01 -6.79 4.26
CA ARG A 149 -10.41 -7.01 4.66
C ARG A 149 -10.60 -7.24 6.16
N VAL A 150 -9.52 -7.23 6.95
CA VAL A 150 -9.55 -7.39 8.40
C VAL A 150 -10.19 -8.73 8.83
N GLU A 151 -9.95 -9.80 8.06
CA GLU A 151 -10.54 -11.11 8.35
C GLU A 151 -9.96 -11.70 9.65
N SER A 152 -10.77 -11.78 10.71
CA SER A 152 -10.32 -12.27 12.03
C SER A 152 -9.74 -13.69 11.99
N LYS A 153 -10.36 -14.60 11.22
CA LYS A 153 -9.88 -15.98 11.02
C LYS A 153 -8.51 -16.02 10.36
N PHE A 154 -8.22 -15.07 9.47
CA PHE A 154 -6.90 -14.95 8.86
C PHE A 154 -5.85 -14.56 9.89
N PHE A 155 -6.12 -13.51 10.68
CA PHE A 155 -5.22 -13.09 11.76
C PHE A 155 -4.98 -14.20 12.79
N ALA A 156 -6.00 -14.96 13.18
CA ALA A 156 -5.83 -16.12 14.07
C ALA A 156 -4.85 -17.15 13.49
N ARG A 157 -5.04 -17.51 12.21
CA ARG A 157 -4.18 -18.48 11.52
C ARG A 157 -2.72 -18.04 11.45
N ILE A 158 -2.45 -16.82 10.97
CA ILE A 158 -1.06 -16.35 10.80
C ILE A 158 -0.32 -16.17 12.13
N CYS A 159 -1.03 -15.91 13.22
CA CYS A 159 -0.40 -15.76 14.53
C CYS A 159 0.05 -17.13 15.06
N GLU A 160 -0.66 -18.20 14.75
CA GLU A 160 -0.30 -19.56 15.20
C GLU A 160 0.71 -20.26 14.28
N GLU A 161 0.75 -19.97 12.97
CA GLU A 161 1.62 -20.67 12.02
C GLU A 161 3.05 -20.07 11.97
N PRO A 162 4.10 -20.72 12.52
CA PRO A 162 5.44 -20.13 12.60
C PRO A 162 6.11 -19.91 11.23
N ARG A 163 5.74 -20.75 10.25
CA ARG A 163 6.24 -20.70 8.86
C ARG A 163 5.87 -19.41 8.13
N GLU A 164 4.88 -18.67 8.63
CA GLU A 164 4.42 -17.41 8.04
C GLU A 164 5.36 -16.23 8.32
N LEU A 165 6.41 -16.38 9.14
CA LEU A 165 7.35 -15.28 9.42
C LEU A 165 8.07 -14.79 8.16
N ASN A 166 8.48 -15.69 7.27
CA ASN A 166 9.10 -15.31 6.00
C ASN A 166 8.11 -14.56 5.11
N THR A 167 6.85 -15.01 5.07
CA THR A 167 5.79 -14.34 4.31
C THR A 167 5.46 -12.96 4.90
N ALA A 168 5.49 -12.82 6.22
CA ALA A 168 5.34 -11.56 6.93
C ALA A 168 6.45 -10.56 6.54
N ALA A 169 7.72 -10.98 6.57
CA ALA A 169 8.85 -10.14 6.15
C ALA A 169 8.72 -9.70 4.67
N LEU A 170 8.40 -10.64 3.76
CA LEU A 170 8.16 -10.34 2.36
C LEU A 170 6.98 -9.36 2.16
N THR A 171 5.94 -9.48 2.99
CA THR A 171 4.79 -8.57 2.96
C THR A 171 5.22 -7.15 3.32
N VAL A 172 6.02 -6.97 4.37
CA VAL A 172 6.54 -5.65 4.78
C VAL A 172 7.43 -5.04 3.69
N ILE A 173 8.32 -5.84 3.09
CA ILE A 173 9.18 -5.40 1.97
C ILE A 173 8.31 -4.96 0.78
N PHE A 174 7.34 -5.77 0.39
CA PHE A 174 6.46 -5.50 -0.74
C PHE A 174 5.65 -4.21 -0.53
N ILE A 175 5.03 -4.06 0.65
CA ILE A 175 4.26 -2.85 1.01
C ILE A 175 5.18 -1.63 1.02
N GLY A 176 6.37 -1.73 1.63
CA GLY A 176 7.32 -0.63 1.68
C GLY A 176 7.77 -0.19 0.30
N PHE A 177 8.07 -1.14 -0.59
CA PHE A 177 8.47 -0.85 -1.96
C PHE A 177 7.37 -0.14 -2.74
N LEU A 178 6.14 -0.68 -2.75
CA LEU A 178 5.01 -0.06 -3.44
C LEU A 178 4.65 1.31 -2.88
N SER A 179 4.58 1.42 -1.54
CA SER A 179 4.31 2.70 -0.88
C SER A 179 5.39 3.72 -1.23
N GLY A 180 6.65 3.30 -1.30
CA GLY A 180 7.75 4.21 -1.60
C GLY A 180 7.84 4.65 -3.06
N ILE A 181 7.43 3.80 -4.00
CA ILE A 181 7.21 4.21 -5.40
C ILE A 181 6.10 5.27 -5.45
N GLY A 182 4.95 5.01 -4.82
CA GLY A 182 3.82 5.95 -4.83
C GLY A 182 4.17 7.30 -4.20
N ASN A 183 4.81 7.29 -3.03
CA ASN A 183 5.32 8.49 -2.37
C ASN A 183 6.37 9.23 -3.22
N GLY A 184 7.35 8.52 -3.76
CA GLY A 184 8.42 9.12 -4.55
C GLY A 184 7.90 9.76 -5.82
N LEU A 185 7.04 9.07 -6.57
CA LEU A 185 6.39 9.60 -7.77
C LEU A 185 5.56 10.84 -7.45
N TYR A 186 4.74 10.77 -6.40
CA TYR A 186 3.89 11.87 -6.02
C TYR A 186 4.71 13.11 -5.63
N ALA A 187 5.66 12.96 -4.71
CA ALA A 187 6.48 14.07 -4.22
C ALA A 187 7.30 14.72 -5.34
N TYR A 188 7.89 13.91 -6.23
CA TYR A 188 8.66 14.41 -7.36
C TYR A 188 7.80 15.21 -8.34
N ASN A 189 6.62 14.71 -8.69
CA ASN A 189 5.73 15.41 -9.62
C ASN A 189 5.08 16.64 -8.96
N ALA A 190 4.76 16.60 -7.67
CA ALA A 190 4.29 17.77 -6.93
C ALA A 190 5.35 18.89 -6.90
N ASP A 191 6.64 18.55 -6.74
CA ASP A 191 7.73 19.54 -6.83
C ASP A 191 7.83 20.16 -8.24
N LEU A 192 7.70 19.34 -9.29
CA LEU A 192 7.66 19.85 -10.68
C LEU A 192 6.47 20.77 -10.93
N ILE A 193 5.29 20.45 -10.38
CA ILE A 193 4.11 21.32 -10.47
C ILE A 193 4.38 22.67 -9.79
N ARG A 194 4.99 22.66 -8.60
CA ARG A 194 5.29 23.89 -7.84
C ARG A 194 6.30 24.81 -8.53
N LYS A 195 7.23 24.24 -9.29
CA LYS A 195 8.18 25.00 -10.12
C LYS A 195 7.49 25.70 -11.31
N GLY A 196 6.27 25.29 -11.65
CA GLY A 196 5.46 25.90 -12.69
C GLY A 196 5.93 25.58 -14.11
N GLY A 197 5.50 26.40 -15.07
CA GLY A 197 5.88 26.28 -16.48
C GLY A 197 5.15 25.15 -17.22
N THR A 198 5.69 24.76 -18.38
CA THR A 198 5.08 23.80 -19.30
C THR A 198 4.94 22.40 -18.69
N ILE A 199 5.90 22.00 -17.84
CA ILE A 199 5.90 20.69 -17.17
C ILE A 199 4.72 20.59 -16.19
N ALA A 200 4.46 21.64 -15.40
CA ALA A 200 3.32 21.66 -14.48
C ALA A 200 1.99 21.49 -15.22
N PHE A 201 1.84 22.17 -16.37
CA PHE A 201 0.66 22.01 -17.22
C PHE A 201 0.54 20.60 -17.80
N GLN A 202 1.65 20.00 -18.25
CA GLN A 202 1.64 18.62 -18.76
C GLN A 202 1.23 17.60 -17.69
N ILE A 203 1.66 17.79 -16.43
CA ILE A 203 1.27 16.91 -15.32
C ILE A 203 -0.21 17.10 -15.02
N LEU A 204 -0.64 18.34 -14.77
CA LEU A 204 -2.01 18.63 -14.34
C LEU A 204 -3.02 18.39 -15.45
N TYR A 205 -2.79 18.91 -16.65
CA TYR A 205 -3.76 18.88 -17.74
C TYR A 205 -3.64 17.61 -18.59
N ASP A 206 -2.44 17.30 -19.09
CA ASP A 206 -2.24 16.18 -20.02
C ASP A 206 -2.05 14.83 -19.33
N GLY A 207 -2.03 14.79 -18.00
CA GLY A 207 -1.97 13.53 -17.27
C GLY A 207 -0.56 12.94 -17.11
N HIS A 208 0.50 13.68 -17.47
CA HIS A 208 1.87 13.17 -17.45
C HIS A 208 2.32 12.82 -16.03
N ILE A 209 3.16 11.78 -15.93
CA ILE A 209 3.89 11.44 -14.71
C ILE A 209 5.36 11.31 -15.12
N PHE A 210 6.19 12.15 -14.52
CA PHE A 210 7.63 12.11 -14.73
C PHE A 210 8.28 11.15 -13.73
N TRP A 211 9.33 10.48 -14.19
CA TRP A 211 10.11 9.51 -13.42
C TRP A 211 11.57 9.96 -13.32
N ASN A 212 12.19 9.76 -12.16
CA ASN A 212 13.62 9.95 -11.93
C ASN A 212 14.12 8.87 -10.97
N GLU A 213 15.44 8.62 -10.94
CA GLU A 213 16.15 7.72 -10.03
C GLU A 213 15.79 7.95 -8.54
N ILE A 214 15.49 9.20 -8.17
CA ILE A 214 15.01 9.57 -6.82
C ILE A 214 13.79 8.74 -6.39
N VAL A 215 12.91 8.36 -7.32
CA VAL A 215 11.74 7.52 -7.02
C VAL A 215 12.16 6.13 -6.56
N LEU A 216 13.19 5.55 -7.19
CA LEU A 216 13.71 4.24 -6.81
C LEU A 216 14.45 4.30 -5.47
N PHE A 217 15.24 5.36 -5.24
CA PHE A 217 15.87 5.59 -3.93
C PHE A 217 14.82 5.74 -2.83
N SER A 218 13.75 6.49 -3.07
CA SER A 218 12.60 6.60 -2.16
C SER A 218 11.98 5.24 -1.85
N ALA A 219 11.78 4.38 -2.86
CA ALA A 219 11.26 3.03 -2.66
C ALA A 219 12.15 2.18 -1.74
N ILE A 220 13.47 2.17 -1.99
CA ILE A 220 14.44 1.42 -1.17
C ILE A 220 14.51 1.98 0.25
N SER A 221 14.58 3.31 0.42
CA SER A 221 14.58 3.95 1.73
C SER A 221 13.33 3.61 2.52
N ILE A 222 12.15 3.61 1.88
CA ILE A 222 10.88 3.29 2.55
C ILE A 222 10.79 1.81 2.91
N VAL A 223 11.38 0.89 2.14
CA VAL A 223 11.54 -0.52 2.58
C VAL A 223 12.32 -0.61 3.88
N GLY A 224 13.49 0.04 3.96
CA GLY A 224 14.28 0.09 5.20
C GLY A 224 13.50 0.67 6.37
N MET A 225 12.80 1.77 6.15
CA MET A 225 11.95 2.39 7.18
C MET A 225 10.79 1.50 7.60
N MET A 226 10.15 0.78 6.68
CA MET A 226 9.06 -0.15 6.99
C MET A 226 9.54 -1.35 7.81
N MET A 227 10.73 -1.85 7.54
CA MET A 227 11.36 -2.90 8.36
C MET A 227 11.60 -2.40 9.79
N ILE A 228 12.15 -1.19 9.96
CA ILE A 228 12.35 -0.59 11.28
C ILE A 228 11.00 -0.39 12.00
N LYS A 229 10.00 0.16 11.32
CA LYS A 229 8.65 0.33 11.88
C LYS A 229 8.05 -0.98 12.35
N TRP A 230 8.11 -2.00 11.50
CA TRP A 230 7.58 -3.33 11.77
C TRP A 230 8.21 -3.93 13.03
N LEU A 231 9.54 -3.88 13.15
CA LEU A 231 10.26 -4.39 14.31
C LEU A 231 9.91 -3.60 15.58
N ILE A 232 10.00 -2.27 15.56
CA ILE A 232 9.71 -1.44 16.75
C ILE A 232 8.26 -1.62 17.22
N LEU A 233 7.30 -1.59 16.30
CA LEU A 233 5.89 -1.78 16.65
C LEU A 233 5.65 -3.17 17.22
N SER A 234 6.26 -4.22 16.64
CA SER A 234 6.16 -5.58 17.17
C SER A 234 6.76 -5.69 18.57
N ILE A 235 7.90 -5.05 18.85
CA ILE A 235 8.50 -4.99 20.20
C ILE A 235 7.56 -4.29 21.17
N CYS A 236 6.99 -3.15 20.79
CA CYS A 236 6.07 -2.41 21.67
C CYS A 236 4.82 -3.23 22.00
N ILE A 237 4.21 -3.87 21.00
CA ILE A 237 3.04 -4.75 21.20
C ILE A 237 3.40 -5.96 22.05
N TYR A 238 4.55 -6.59 21.81
CA TYR A 238 5.05 -7.69 22.63
C TYR A 238 5.25 -7.25 24.08
N TRP A 239 5.92 -6.12 24.30
CA TRP A 239 6.22 -5.65 25.64
C TRP A 239 4.95 -5.31 26.42
N VAL A 240 3.99 -4.61 25.80
CA VAL A 240 2.71 -4.33 26.45
C VAL A 240 1.91 -5.62 26.66
N GLY A 241 1.69 -6.42 25.63
CA GLY A 241 0.82 -7.61 25.69
C GLY A 241 1.37 -8.77 26.52
N VAL A 242 2.69 -8.94 26.56
CA VAL A 242 3.36 -10.05 27.28
C VAL A 242 3.91 -9.58 28.61
N LYS A 243 4.70 -8.51 28.64
CA LYS A 243 5.43 -8.09 29.86
C LYS A 243 4.58 -7.28 30.82
N LEU A 244 3.81 -6.29 30.34
CA LEU A 244 2.96 -5.49 31.22
C LEU A 244 1.69 -6.22 31.63
N VAL A 245 1.06 -6.93 30.69
CA VAL A 245 -0.19 -7.64 30.96
C VAL A 245 0.04 -9.01 31.64
N GLY A 246 1.27 -9.56 31.53
CA GLY A 246 1.65 -10.81 32.20
C GLY A 246 1.25 -12.08 31.44
N LEU A 247 1.11 -12.01 30.13
CA LEU A 247 0.88 -13.21 29.30
C LEU A 247 2.17 -13.95 28.96
N THR A 248 2.03 -15.19 28.51
CA THR A 248 3.12 -15.98 27.93
C THR A 248 2.91 -16.09 26.41
N SER A 249 3.73 -15.41 25.62
CA SER A 249 3.77 -15.54 24.16
C SER A 249 5.20 -15.42 23.67
N THR A 250 5.50 -16.07 22.53
CA THR A 250 6.75 -15.84 21.80
C THR A 250 6.68 -14.54 21.02
N TYR A 251 7.84 -13.94 20.77
CA TYR A 251 7.97 -12.68 20.02
C TYR A 251 7.54 -12.82 18.55
N ASP A 252 7.68 -14.02 17.97
CA ASP A 252 7.33 -14.28 16.58
C ASP A 252 5.83 -14.08 16.28
N LYS A 253 4.95 -14.28 17.28
CA LYS A 253 3.51 -14.05 17.12
C LYS A 253 3.20 -12.58 16.79
N PRO A 254 3.62 -11.59 17.61
CA PRO A 254 3.61 -10.15 17.27
C PRO A 254 4.19 -9.82 15.91
N LEU A 255 5.36 -10.36 15.57
CA LEU A 255 5.99 -10.08 14.27
C LEU A 255 5.06 -10.42 13.11
N ARG A 256 4.44 -11.59 13.11
CA ARG A 256 3.52 -12.00 12.03
C ARG A 256 2.25 -11.15 12.00
N GLY A 257 1.61 -10.94 13.15
CA GLY A 257 0.37 -10.17 13.24
C GLY A 257 0.55 -8.70 12.81
N VAL A 258 1.63 -8.06 13.26
CA VAL A 258 1.94 -6.66 12.93
C VAL A 258 2.30 -6.49 11.45
N ALA A 259 3.07 -7.41 10.85
CA ALA A 259 3.42 -7.33 9.44
C ALA A 259 2.18 -7.23 8.53
N PHE A 260 1.18 -8.08 8.76
CA PHE A 260 -0.07 -8.04 8.01
C PHE A 260 -0.97 -6.88 8.42
N ALA A 261 -0.86 -6.37 9.65
CA ALA A 261 -1.55 -5.15 10.04
C ALA A 261 -1.07 -3.91 9.27
N LEU A 262 0.15 -3.92 8.74
CA LEU A 262 0.72 -2.84 7.94
C LEU A 262 0.28 -2.84 6.46
N VAL A 263 -0.45 -3.87 6.00
CA VAL A 263 -0.95 -3.99 4.61
C VAL A 263 -1.64 -2.73 4.08
N PRO A 264 -2.49 -2.03 4.85
CA PRO A 264 -3.15 -0.83 4.35
C PRO A 264 -2.21 0.33 3.95
N GLU A 265 -0.91 0.29 4.27
CA GLU A 265 0.06 1.27 3.75
C GLU A 265 0.21 1.18 2.23
N VAL A 266 -0.12 0.03 1.61
CA VAL A 266 -0.03 -0.15 0.15
C VAL A 266 -0.89 0.83 -0.64
N ILE A 267 -1.92 1.42 -0.04
CA ILE A 267 -2.78 2.43 -0.69
C ILE A 267 -1.98 3.65 -1.17
N MET A 268 -0.83 3.93 -0.53
CA MET A 268 0.07 5.01 -0.90
C MET A 268 0.63 4.87 -2.31
N PHE A 269 0.67 3.65 -2.85
CA PHE A 269 1.03 3.39 -4.24
C PHE A 269 0.16 4.19 -5.23
N PHE A 270 -1.11 4.43 -4.88
CA PHE A 270 -2.07 5.11 -5.75
C PHE A 270 -2.05 6.63 -5.65
N MET A 271 -1.19 7.23 -4.81
CA MET A 271 -1.10 8.69 -4.69
C MET A 271 -0.91 9.43 -6.01
N PRO A 272 -0.02 8.99 -6.95
CA PRO A 272 0.24 9.70 -8.20
C PRO A 272 -0.95 9.74 -9.17
N LEU A 273 -2.03 9.00 -8.90
CA LEU A 273 -3.24 9.04 -9.72
C LEU A 273 -3.95 10.39 -9.62
N ILE A 274 -3.92 11.01 -8.43
CA ILE A 274 -4.67 12.24 -8.15
C ILE A 274 -3.71 13.40 -7.92
N PHE A 275 -3.84 14.44 -8.73
CA PHE A 275 -3.26 15.76 -8.45
C PHE A 275 -4.38 16.79 -8.38
N ALA A 276 -4.19 17.81 -7.55
CA ALA A 276 -5.17 18.87 -7.34
C ALA A 276 -4.46 20.23 -7.32
N ASN A 277 -5.21 21.33 -7.24
CA ASN A 277 -4.63 22.64 -6.94
C ASN A 277 -4.26 22.77 -5.46
N GLU A 278 -3.50 23.82 -5.10
CA GLU A 278 -3.19 24.11 -3.70
C GLU A 278 -4.46 24.50 -2.92
N PRO A 279 -4.56 24.15 -1.62
CA PRO A 279 -3.60 23.42 -0.79
C PRO A 279 -3.70 21.88 -0.90
N ALA A 280 -4.59 21.37 -1.76
CA ALA A 280 -4.82 19.94 -1.88
C ALA A 280 -3.64 19.19 -2.51
N LEU A 281 -2.87 19.87 -3.36
CA LEU A 281 -1.66 19.35 -3.98
C LEU A 281 -0.56 18.95 -2.99
N THR A 282 -0.32 19.76 -1.95
CA THR A 282 0.83 19.51 -1.06
C THR A 282 0.41 18.97 0.29
N PHE A 283 -0.78 19.34 0.76
CA PHE A 283 -1.22 19.03 2.10
C PHE A 283 -2.44 18.12 2.13
N ASN A 284 -3.59 18.55 1.60
CA ASN A 284 -4.85 17.84 1.88
C ASN A 284 -4.86 16.41 1.33
N TRP A 285 -4.44 16.18 0.08
CA TRP A 285 -4.52 14.84 -0.51
C TRP A 285 -3.53 13.84 0.13
N PRO A 286 -2.23 14.14 0.26
CA PRO A 286 -1.30 13.26 0.95
C PRO A 286 -1.71 12.99 2.40
N MET A 287 -2.17 14.03 3.10
CA MET A 287 -2.61 13.90 4.49
C MET A 287 -3.88 13.04 4.60
N THR A 288 -4.83 13.18 3.68
CA THR A 288 -6.05 12.36 3.66
C THR A 288 -5.71 10.88 3.51
N LEU A 289 -4.88 10.52 2.53
CA LEU A 289 -4.46 9.13 2.36
C LEU A 289 -3.62 8.61 3.53
N TYR A 290 -2.77 9.47 4.11
CA TYR A 290 -2.05 9.14 5.34
C TYR A 290 -3.01 8.81 6.48
N VAL A 291 -3.99 9.65 6.76
CA VAL A 291 -4.96 9.42 7.84
C VAL A 291 -5.79 8.16 7.59
N ILE A 292 -6.30 7.96 6.37
CA ILE A 292 -7.07 6.76 6.00
C ILE A 292 -6.23 5.50 6.20
N SER A 293 -5.00 5.49 5.69
CA SER A 293 -4.09 4.36 5.82
C SER A 293 -3.77 4.06 7.28
N ARG A 294 -3.47 5.07 8.10
CA ARG A 294 -3.14 4.89 9.52
C ARG A 294 -4.33 4.40 10.34
N ALA A 295 -5.53 4.92 10.09
CA ALA A 295 -6.75 4.43 10.72
C ALA A 295 -7.01 2.96 10.36
N TRP A 296 -6.79 2.59 9.10
CA TRP A 296 -6.95 1.21 8.65
C TRP A 296 -5.90 0.27 9.25
N VAL A 297 -4.63 0.68 9.30
CA VAL A 297 -3.57 -0.07 10.01
C VAL A 297 -3.96 -0.28 11.47
N PHE A 298 -4.49 0.74 12.14
CA PHE A 298 -4.94 0.61 13.53
C PHE A 298 -6.05 -0.43 13.67
N ILE A 299 -7.06 -0.43 12.79
CA ILE A 299 -8.14 -1.45 12.78
C ILE A 299 -7.57 -2.86 12.58
N CYS A 300 -6.66 -3.04 11.62
CA CYS A 300 -5.99 -4.33 11.39
C CYS A 300 -5.19 -4.77 12.61
N LEU A 301 -4.47 -3.83 13.25
CA LEU A 301 -3.68 -4.08 14.44
C LEU A 301 -4.55 -4.49 15.63
N LEU A 302 -5.72 -3.86 15.82
CA LEU A 302 -6.68 -4.24 16.86
C LEU A 302 -7.11 -5.69 16.70
N ILE A 303 -7.48 -6.10 15.49
CA ILE A 303 -7.91 -7.47 15.22
C ILE A 303 -6.72 -8.43 15.37
N ALA A 304 -5.52 -8.06 14.92
CA ALA A 304 -4.32 -8.85 15.13
C ALA A 304 -4.06 -9.07 16.64
N ILE A 305 -4.03 -8.01 17.45
CA ILE A 305 -3.80 -8.08 18.91
C ILE A 305 -4.86 -8.93 19.60
N ARG A 306 -6.13 -8.75 19.21
CA ARG A 306 -7.24 -9.57 19.70
C ARG A 306 -6.97 -11.06 19.48
N GLN A 307 -6.51 -11.45 18.29
CA GLN A 307 -6.23 -12.85 17.97
C GLN A 307 -4.92 -13.35 18.60
N MET A 308 -3.86 -12.54 18.63
CA MET A 308 -2.54 -12.91 19.17
C MET A 308 -2.58 -13.25 20.66
N PHE A 309 -3.42 -12.54 21.41
CA PHE A 309 -3.46 -12.63 22.88
C PHE A 309 -4.82 -13.09 23.41
N GLU A 310 -5.74 -13.48 22.52
CA GLU A 310 -7.10 -13.91 22.86
C GLU A 310 -7.84 -12.91 23.77
N PHE A 311 -7.65 -11.62 23.51
CA PHE A 311 -8.27 -10.54 24.26
C PHE A 311 -9.71 -10.28 23.81
N SER A 312 -10.49 -9.64 24.69
CA SER A 312 -11.68 -8.92 24.24
C SER A 312 -11.25 -7.75 23.33
N LEU A 313 -12.14 -7.28 22.45
CA LEU A 313 -11.84 -6.16 21.57
C LEU A 313 -11.46 -4.89 22.36
N THR A 314 -12.15 -4.64 23.48
CA THR A 314 -11.89 -3.52 24.39
C THR A 314 -10.46 -3.57 24.95
N ARG A 315 -10.02 -4.75 25.42
CA ARG A 315 -8.67 -4.91 25.95
C ARG A 315 -7.60 -4.82 24.86
N ALA A 316 -7.88 -5.39 23.69
CA ALA A 316 -7.01 -5.25 22.52
C ALA A 316 -6.83 -3.78 22.12
N PHE A 317 -7.89 -2.96 22.24
CA PHE A 317 -7.82 -1.52 22.01
C PHE A 317 -6.89 -0.80 22.98
N GLY A 318 -6.98 -1.07 24.28
CA GLY A 318 -6.04 -0.49 25.24
C GLY A 318 -4.58 -0.90 24.99
N VAL A 319 -4.34 -2.17 24.62
CA VAL A 319 -2.98 -2.64 24.26
C VAL A 319 -2.48 -1.97 22.98
N ALA A 320 -3.33 -1.82 21.97
CA ALA A 320 -2.98 -1.11 20.74
C ALA A 320 -2.66 0.36 20.99
N LEU A 321 -3.42 1.03 21.87
CA LEU A 321 -3.15 2.42 22.24
C LEU A 321 -1.82 2.58 22.98
N LEU A 322 -1.56 1.77 24.02
CA LEU A 322 -0.29 1.84 24.76
C LEU A 322 0.91 1.49 23.87
N GLY A 323 0.83 0.36 23.16
CA GLY A 323 1.92 -0.06 22.29
C GLY A 323 2.11 0.88 21.10
N GLY A 324 1.02 1.44 20.57
CA GLY A 324 1.05 2.48 19.55
C GLY A 324 1.67 3.79 20.06
N ALA A 325 1.37 4.21 21.29
CA ALA A 325 1.97 5.39 21.92
C ALA A 325 3.48 5.20 22.15
N MET A 326 3.89 4.04 22.68
CA MET A 326 5.30 3.70 22.82
C MET A 326 6.02 3.69 21.46
N TYR A 327 5.42 3.04 20.46
CA TYR A 327 5.94 3.04 19.09
C TYR A 327 6.06 4.47 18.55
N TRP A 328 5.05 5.31 18.74
CA TRP A 328 5.04 6.67 18.23
C TRP A 328 6.15 7.51 18.87
N ILE A 329 6.37 7.40 20.18
CA ILE A 329 7.47 8.07 20.88
C ILE A 329 8.80 7.62 20.31
N ILE A 330 9.06 6.31 20.28
CA ILE A 330 10.33 5.76 19.78
C ILE A 330 10.56 6.19 18.33
N TYR A 331 9.56 6.01 17.48
CA TYR A 331 9.68 6.25 16.05
C TYR A 331 9.80 7.74 15.70
N HIS A 332 8.88 8.57 16.19
CA HIS A 332 8.83 9.99 15.82
C HIS A 332 9.78 10.89 16.62
N MET A 333 10.12 10.55 17.86
CA MET A 333 11.05 11.36 18.65
C MET A 333 12.52 10.95 18.48
N PHE A 334 12.79 9.68 18.19
CA PHE A 334 14.18 9.20 18.07
C PHE A 334 14.53 8.84 16.63
N ILE A 335 13.79 7.92 16.00
CA ILE A 335 14.20 7.39 14.68
C ILE A 335 14.09 8.45 13.58
N VAL A 336 12.94 9.12 13.45
CA VAL A 336 12.69 10.09 12.37
C VAL A 336 13.68 11.27 12.40
N PRO A 337 13.95 11.92 13.55
CA PRO A 337 14.94 12.98 13.61
C PRO A 337 16.36 12.49 13.34
N THR A 338 16.75 11.34 13.93
CA THR A 338 18.11 10.79 13.80
C THR A 338 18.45 10.41 12.36
N LEU A 339 17.50 9.79 11.64
CA LEU A 339 17.72 9.35 10.27
C LEU A 339 17.34 10.40 9.22
N ASN A 340 16.90 11.59 9.65
CA ASN A 340 16.42 12.67 8.78
C ASN A 340 15.43 12.15 7.72
N VAL A 341 14.47 11.32 8.14
CA VAL A 341 13.57 10.59 7.24
C VAL A 341 12.72 11.58 6.43
N PRO A 342 12.70 11.50 5.08
CA PRO A 342 11.88 12.39 4.27
C PRO A 342 10.39 12.08 4.47
N GLY A 343 9.54 13.11 4.41
CA GLY A 343 8.08 12.99 4.49
C GLY A 343 7.44 13.92 5.53
N PHE A 344 6.18 13.64 5.86
CA PHE A 344 5.44 14.41 6.86
C PHE A 344 6.09 14.24 8.25
N ARG A 345 6.58 15.34 8.81
CA ARG A 345 7.15 15.39 10.15
C ARG A 345 6.25 16.20 11.06
N ILE A 346 5.85 15.58 12.16
CA ILE A 346 5.30 16.32 13.29
C ILE A 346 6.50 16.84 14.07
N ASN A 347 6.89 18.08 13.81
CA ASN A 347 7.95 18.74 14.57
C ASN A 347 7.36 19.20 15.91
N LEU A 348 7.65 18.45 16.97
CA LEU A 348 7.38 18.90 18.33
C LEU A 348 8.50 19.85 18.74
N SER A 349 8.18 21.13 18.93
CA SER A 349 9.12 22.08 19.52
C SER A 349 9.36 21.71 20.98
N MET A 350 10.46 21.01 21.26
CA MET A 350 10.88 20.77 22.65
C MET A 350 11.67 22.00 23.15
N PRO A 351 11.42 22.48 24.38
CA PRO A 351 10.63 21.86 25.44
C PRO A 351 9.12 22.16 25.43
N ASP A 352 8.64 23.13 24.66
CA ASP A 352 7.26 23.66 24.74
C ASP A 352 6.17 22.59 24.51
N SER A 353 6.45 21.61 23.67
CA SER A 353 5.55 20.50 23.33
C SER A 353 5.56 19.35 24.35
N SER A 354 6.44 19.39 25.36
CA SER A 354 6.61 18.31 26.34
C SER A 354 5.36 18.10 27.21
N ILE A 355 4.70 19.19 27.64
CA ILE A 355 3.48 19.14 28.44
C ILE A 355 2.34 18.50 27.65
N ALA A 356 2.15 18.92 26.39
CA ALA A 356 1.14 18.35 25.51
C ALA A 356 1.38 16.85 25.27
N LEU A 357 2.64 16.46 25.04
CA LEU A 357 3.03 15.06 24.90
C LEU A 357 2.69 14.24 26.14
N LEU A 358 3.11 14.69 27.33
CA LEU A 358 2.84 14.02 28.59
C LEU A 358 1.33 13.91 28.85
N THR A 359 0.56 14.94 28.49
CA THR A 359 -0.90 14.94 28.60
C THR A 359 -1.52 13.86 27.71
N ILE A 360 -1.08 13.73 26.46
CA ILE A 360 -1.55 12.69 25.54
C ILE A 360 -1.19 11.29 26.07
N ILE A 361 0.04 11.08 26.54
CA ILE A 361 0.49 9.79 27.10
C ILE A 361 -0.33 9.45 28.37
N GLY A 362 -0.56 10.44 29.23
CA GLY A 362 -1.39 10.29 30.42
C GLY A 362 -2.82 9.88 30.07
N PHE A 363 -3.44 10.55 29.09
CA PHE A 363 -4.78 10.22 28.61
C PHE A 363 -4.86 8.82 28.00
N ILE A 364 -3.88 8.43 27.18
CA ILE A 364 -3.77 7.08 26.61
C ILE A 364 -3.65 6.04 27.73
N SER A 365 -2.85 6.31 28.76
CA SER A 365 -2.67 5.42 29.91
C SER A 365 -3.95 5.26 30.72
N LEU A 366 -4.72 6.34 30.89
CA LEU A 366 -6.04 6.30 31.54
C LEU A 366 -7.04 5.46 30.72
N ILE A 367 -7.12 5.67 29.40
CA ILE A 367 -7.98 4.86 28.52
C ILE A 367 -7.57 3.39 28.57
N ALA A 368 -6.28 3.09 28.50
CA ALA A 368 -5.78 1.73 28.57
C ALA A 368 -6.13 1.05 29.91
N THR A 369 -6.09 1.80 31.01
CA THR A 369 -6.53 1.31 32.32
C THR A 369 -8.04 1.05 32.32
N ALA A 370 -8.84 2.01 31.84
CA ALA A 370 -10.30 1.90 31.78
C ALA A 370 -10.78 0.74 30.87
N THR A 371 -10.00 0.40 29.85
CA THR A 371 -10.29 -0.71 28.93
C THR A 371 -9.87 -2.08 29.47
N GLY A 372 -9.36 -2.13 30.70
CA GLY A 372 -9.03 -3.38 31.40
C GLY A 372 -7.75 -4.04 30.94
N VAL A 373 -6.79 -3.29 30.37
CA VAL A 373 -5.47 -3.82 29.96
C VAL A 373 -4.79 -4.52 31.13
N PHE A 374 -4.82 -3.89 32.32
CA PHE A 374 -4.18 -4.39 33.54
C PHE A 374 -5.06 -5.33 34.37
N SER A 375 -6.31 -5.59 33.97
CA SER A 375 -7.18 -6.51 34.68
C SER A 375 -6.68 -7.95 34.48
N ARG A 376 -6.28 -8.63 35.56
CA ARG A 376 -5.90 -10.04 35.47
C ARG A 376 -7.09 -10.85 34.98
N LYS A 377 -6.89 -11.66 33.93
CA LYS A 377 -7.89 -12.63 33.49
C LYS A 377 -8.04 -13.64 34.64
N GLN A 378 -9.20 -13.68 35.30
CA GLN A 378 -9.53 -14.84 36.12
C GLN A 378 -9.61 -16.01 35.14
N ILE A 379 -8.65 -16.92 35.22
CA ILE A 379 -8.70 -18.18 34.50
C ILE A 379 -9.82 -18.97 35.19
N THR A 380 -11.03 -18.90 34.62
CA THR A 380 -12.13 -19.82 34.92
C THR A 380 -12.09 -20.95 33.91
#